data_AF-A0A3C0GCB2-F1
#
_entry.id   AF-A0A3C0GCB2-F1
#
_cell.length_a   1.000
_cell.length_b   1.000
_cell.length_c   1.000
_cell.angle_alpha   90.00
_cell.angle_beta   90.00
_cell.angle_gamma   90.00
#
_symmetry.space_group_name_H-M   'P 1'
#
loop_
_entity.id
_entity.type
_entity.pdbx_description
1 polymer ?
#
loop_
_entity_poly.entity_id
_entity_poly.type
_entity_poly.pdbx_seq_one_letter_code
_entity_poly.pdbx_strand_id
1 'polypeptide(L)'
;LLLYTVSVGYKQVNRLHETGDMVAHTLEVQRTIVELSAKFQELESLQLKVLLKEDSSNLSGIVVSEMEQTLERLKQLTSDNQAQQERVKVLEQLCDKIRSEVNTVESTDSIAVIDSIEAKDSVEINLASKRYQRIGRISKIVEESQILKERMLSEENYLMVARKEEYTSQSFLTPMSSLLVAITALGIFLIGFISIYKQKGEIQEVNNQVFNQNKKLQETEEFLKGVYKSSNNVISHFEPIMDGEKNIVDFQFKYTSDAIEKVTGTEQEDIIGSSLLDKYPMVSENGLFSLMK
;
A
#
# COMPACT_ATOMS: atom_id res chain seq x y z
N LEU A 1 7.55 -4.88 -11.63
CA LEU A 1 8.58 -4.29 -10.73
C LEU A 1 8.03 -3.08 -9.95
N LEU A 2 7.41 -2.08 -10.60
CA LEU A 2 6.76 -0.95 -9.90
C LEU A 2 5.65 -1.37 -8.92
N LEU A 3 4.79 -2.32 -9.29
CA LEU A 3 3.76 -2.85 -8.39
C LEU A 3 4.36 -3.54 -7.16
N TYR A 4 5.51 -4.18 -7.31
CA TYR A 4 6.22 -4.84 -6.22
C TYR A 4 6.81 -3.80 -5.25
N THR A 5 7.46 -2.75 -5.76
CA THR A 5 7.97 -1.66 -4.92
C THR A 5 6.87 -0.94 -4.15
N VAL A 6 5.72 -0.69 -4.78
CA VAL A 6 4.55 -0.10 -4.10
C VAL A 6 4.03 -1.03 -2.99
N SER A 7 3.88 -2.33 -3.27
CA SER A 7 3.42 -3.31 -2.28
C SER A 7 4.37 -3.41 -1.07
N VAL A 8 5.68 -3.41 -1.32
CA VAL A 8 6.70 -3.44 -0.27
C VAL A 8 6.67 -2.16 0.57
N GLY A 9 6.55 -0.99 -0.06
CA GLY A 9 6.44 0.30 0.65
C GLY A 9 5.20 0.36 1.55
N TYR A 10 4.05 -0.08 1.05
CA TYR A 10 2.81 -0.13 1.84
C TYR A 10 2.95 -1.04 3.08
N LYS A 11 3.50 -2.24 2.91
CA LYS A 11 3.73 -3.16 4.04
C LYS A 11 4.65 -2.58 5.11
N GLN A 12 5.70 -1.85 4.71
CA GLN A 12 6.62 -1.23 5.66
C GLN A 12 5.94 -0.14 6.49
N VAL A 13 5.17 0.75 5.84
CA VAL A 13 4.42 1.80 6.54
C VAL A 13 3.42 1.18 7.53
N ASN A 14 2.70 0.14 7.10
CA ASN A 14 1.73 -0.52 7.96
C ASN A 14 2.40 -1.18 9.19
N ARG A 15 3.54 -1.84 8.99
CA ARG A 15 4.30 -2.45 10.08
C ARG A 15 4.86 -1.40 11.06
N LEU A 16 5.30 -0.25 10.55
CA LEU A 16 5.76 0.85 11.40
C LEU A 16 4.60 1.41 12.26
N HIS A 17 3.42 1.56 11.66
CA HIS A 17 2.25 2.01 12.39
C HIS A 17 1.86 1.01 13.50
N GLU A 18 1.77 -0.27 13.16
CA GLU A 18 1.43 -1.34 14.10
C GLU A 18 2.41 -1.44 15.28
N THR A 19 3.72 -1.38 15.00
CA THR A 19 4.74 -1.39 16.08
C THR A 19 4.70 -0.13 16.94
N GLY A 20 4.39 1.03 16.35
CA GLY A 20 4.17 2.28 17.09
C GLY A 20 2.94 2.21 18.00
N ASP A 21 1.85 1.65 17.50
CA ASP A 21 0.60 1.47 18.24
C ASP A 21 0.80 0.52 19.43
N MET A 22 1.58 -0.55 19.28
CA MET A 22 1.91 -1.45 20.40
C MET A 22 2.71 -0.73 21.51
N VAL A 23 3.65 0.14 21.15
CA VAL A 23 4.40 0.95 22.13
C VAL A 23 3.45 1.93 22.83
N ALA A 24 2.60 2.63 22.08
CA ALA A 24 1.62 3.55 22.62
C ALA A 24 0.63 2.85 23.57
N HIS A 25 0.16 1.67 23.18
CA HIS A 25 -0.73 0.85 23.99
C HIS A 25 -0.08 0.43 25.33
N THR A 26 1.19 0.02 25.30
CA THR A 26 1.96 -0.30 26.51
C THR A 26 2.06 0.92 27.45
N LEU A 27 2.31 2.12 26.90
CA LEU A 27 2.32 3.36 27.68
C LEU A 27 0.95 3.69 28.29
N GLU A 28 -0.13 3.42 27.55
CA GLU A 28 -1.49 3.63 28.04
C GLU A 28 -1.80 2.70 29.22
N VAL A 29 -1.45 1.41 29.13
CA VAL A 29 -1.57 0.44 30.22
C VAL A 29 -0.79 0.91 31.45
N GLN A 30 0.48 1.30 31.27
CA GLN A 30 1.31 1.83 32.36
C GLN A 30 0.69 3.06 33.02
N ARG A 31 0.19 4.01 32.22
CA ARG A 31 -0.49 5.21 32.74
C ARG A 31 -1.71 4.84 33.57
N THR A 32 -2.56 3.93 33.07
CA THR A 32 -3.77 3.51 33.79
C THR A 32 -3.44 2.76 35.08
N ILE A 33 -2.37 1.95 35.12
CA ILE A 33 -1.88 1.32 36.36
C ILE A 33 -1.48 2.38 37.40
N VAL A 34 -0.72 3.40 36.98
CA VAL A 34 -0.29 4.49 37.86
C VAL A 34 -1.47 5.31 38.35
N GLU A 35 -2.42 5.62 37.46
CA GLU A 35 -3.65 6.35 37.78
C GLU A 35 -4.48 5.62 38.84
N LEU A 36 -4.73 4.33 38.64
CA LEU A 36 -5.46 3.51 39.61
C LEU A 36 -4.75 3.50 40.97
N SER A 37 -3.42 3.32 40.96
CA SER A 37 -2.65 3.32 42.20
C SER A 37 -2.66 4.66 42.93
N ALA A 38 -2.70 5.78 42.21
CA ALA A 38 -2.83 7.11 42.80
C ALA A 38 -4.19 7.25 43.50
N LYS A 39 -5.26 6.69 42.92
CA LYS A 39 -6.60 6.69 43.53
C LYS A 39 -6.67 5.88 44.83
N PHE A 40 -5.94 4.76 44.93
CA PHE A 40 -5.78 4.04 46.21
C PHE A 40 -5.15 4.93 47.30
N GLN A 41 -4.11 5.70 46.97
CA GLN A 41 -3.44 6.60 47.91
C GLN A 41 -4.31 7.81 48.27
N GLU A 42 -5.02 8.37 47.28
CA GLU A 42 -5.98 9.45 47.48
C GLU A 42 -7.05 9.03 48.49
N LEU A 43 -7.59 7.81 48.33
CA LEU A 43 -8.57 7.26 49.26
C LEU A 43 -8.00 7.06 50.67
N GLU A 44 -6.77 6.56 50.82
CA GLU A 44 -6.11 6.43 52.12
C GLU A 44 -6.01 7.79 52.82
N SER A 45 -5.57 8.82 52.09
CA SER A 45 -5.47 10.19 52.61
C SER A 45 -6.83 10.74 53.02
N LEU A 46 -7.88 10.48 52.24
CA LEU A 46 -9.25 10.90 52.57
C LEU A 46 -9.75 10.20 53.83
N GLN A 47 -9.50 8.90 53.97
CA GLN A 47 -9.92 8.14 55.15
C GLN A 47 -9.18 8.56 56.42
N LEU A 48 -7.90 8.93 56.31
CA LEU A 48 -7.16 9.56 57.40
C LEU A 48 -7.76 10.91 57.79
N LYS A 49 -8.17 11.71 56.79
CA LYS A 49 -8.82 13.01 56.99
C LYS A 49 -10.18 12.89 57.70
N VAL A 50 -10.99 11.89 57.32
CA VAL A 50 -12.26 11.55 58.01
C VAL A 50 -12.01 11.22 59.49
N LEU A 51 -10.93 10.51 59.82
CA LEU A 51 -10.56 10.20 61.21
C LEU A 51 -10.27 11.47 62.03
N LEU A 52 -9.65 12.48 61.42
CA LEU A 52 -9.30 13.76 62.05
C LEU A 52 -10.49 14.72 62.21
N LYS A 53 -11.73 14.24 62.04
CA LYS A 53 -13.01 14.97 62.16
C LYS A 53 -13.26 16.05 61.10
N GLU A 54 -12.64 15.93 59.92
CA GLU A 54 -13.04 16.74 58.75
C GLU A 54 -14.09 15.97 57.93
N ASP A 55 -15.28 16.56 57.79
CA ASP A 55 -16.42 15.97 57.07
C ASP A 55 -16.09 15.81 55.57
N SER A 56 -15.67 14.61 55.19
CA SER A 56 -15.19 14.25 53.85
C SER A 56 -15.75 12.90 53.38
N SER A 57 -16.84 12.45 54.02
CA SER A 57 -17.55 11.19 53.76
C SER A 57 -17.94 11.05 52.28
N ASN A 58 -18.56 12.07 51.69
CA ASN A 58 -19.00 12.07 50.28
C ASN A 58 -17.84 11.95 49.26
N LEU A 59 -16.64 12.43 49.59
CA LEU A 59 -15.48 12.38 48.68
C LEU A 59 -14.93 10.95 48.57
N SER A 60 -15.04 10.15 49.63
CA SER A 60 -14.56 8.77 49.64
C SER A 60 -15.37 7.89 48.67
N GLY A 61 -16.69 8.06 48.63
CA GLY A 61 -17.56 7.34 47.67
C GLY A 61 -17.29 7.70 46.21
N ILE A 62 -16.98 8.98 45.93
CA ILE A 62 -16.60 9.43 44.58
C ILE A 62 -15.30 8.78 44.13
N VAL A 63 -14.25 8.80 44.98
CA VAL A 63 -12.95 8.18 44.65
C VAL A 63 -13.10 6.67 44.44
N VAL A 64 -13.92 5.98 45.24
CA VAL A 64 -14.21 4.55 45.02
C VAL A 64 -14.88 4.31 43.66
N SER A 65 -15.83 5.15 43.26
CA SER A 65 -16.46 5.04 41.93
C SER A 65 -15.46 5.30 40.79
N GLU A 66 -14.53 6.25 40.95
CA GLU A 66 -13.47 6.50 39.97
C GLU A 66 -12.51 5.32 39.87
N MET A 67 -12.15 4.70 41.00
CA MET A 67 -11.32 3.48 41.01
C MET A 67 -11.97 2.34 40.22
N GLU A 68 -13.28 2.12 40.37
CA GLU A 68 -14.02 1.10 39.60
C GLU A 68 -13.99 1.39 38.09
N GLN A 69 -14.13 2.66 37.68
CA GLN A 69 -14.04 3.05 36.27
C GLN A 69 -12.64 2.85 35.70
N THR A 70 -11.59 3.25 36.43
CA THR A 70 -10.19 3.05 36.00
C THR A 70 -9.84 1.56 35.94
N LEU A 71 -10.37 0.74 36.85
CA LEU A 71 -10.20 -0.71 36.84
C LEU A 71 -10.84 -1.36 35.61
N GLU A 72 -12.07 -0.98 35.26
CA GLU A 72 -12.75 -1.50 34.06
C GLU A 72 -11.99 -1.12 32.78
N ARG A 73 -11.46 0.10 32.70
CA ARG A 73 -10.57 0.49 31.61
C ARG A 73 -9.31 -0.36 31.56
N LEU A 74 -8.65 -0.59 32.69
CA LEU A 74 -7.45 -1.41 32.77
C LEU A 74 -7.71 -2.86 32.32
N LYS A 75 -8.88 -3.40 32.68
CA LYS A 75 -9.35 -4.73 32.26
C LYS A 75 -9.54 -4.82 30.75
N GLN A 76 -10.09 -3.79 30.12
CA GLN A 76 -10.22 -3.74 28.66
C GLN A 76 -8.87 -3.63 27.96
N LEU A 77 -8.01 -2.72 28.43
CA LEU A 77 -6.68 -2.49 27.86
C LEU A 77 -5.79 -3.73 27.95
N THR A 78 -5.91 -4.54 29.00
CA THR A 78 -5.09 -5.74 29.22
C THR A 78 -5.74 -7.02 28.70
N SER A 79 -6.78 -6.93 27.86
CA SER A 79 -7.57 -8.10 27.41
C SER A 79 -6.76 -9.10 26.57
N ASP A 80 -5.67 -8.64 25.96
CA ASP A 80 -4.73 -9.43 25.16
C ASP A 80 -3.66 -10.13 26.01
N ASN A 81 -3.50 -9.76 27.29
CA ASN A 81 -2.46 -10.26 28.17
C ASN A 81 -3.05 -11.02 29.37
N GLN A 82 -3.00 -12.36 29.30
CA GLN A 82 -3.52 -13.24 30.36
C GLN A 82 -2.84 -13.02 31.72
N ALA A 83 -1.52 -12.77 31.76
CA ALA A 83 -0.81 -12.55 33.01
C ALA A 83 -1.25 -11.24 33.69
N GLN A 84 -1.49 -10.19 32.90
CA GLN A 84 -2.06 -8.95 33.41
C GLN A 84 -3.51 -9.11 33.85
N GLN A 85 -4.33 -9.89 33.13
CA GLN A 85 -5.71 -10.17 33.56
C GLN A 85 -5.78 -10.84 34.94
N GLU A 86 -4.88 -11.78 35.24
CA GLU A 86 -4.85 -12.38 36.58
C GLU A 86 -4.49 -11.35 37.67
N ARG A 87 -3.60 -10.39 37.37
CA ARG A 87 -3.27 -9.30 38.29
C ARG A 87 -4.43 -8.30 38.44
N VAL A 88 -5.14 -7.99 37.36
CA VAL A 88 -6.33 -7.13 37.38
C VAL A 88 -7.44 -7.75 38.23
N LYS A 89 -7.65 -9.08 38.18
CA LYS A 89 -8.58 -9.77 39.09
C LYS A 89 -8.21 -9.59 40.57
N VAL A 90 -6.91 -9.58 40.90
CA VAL A 90 -6.46 -9.32 42.26
C VAL A 90 -6.76 -7.86 42.65
N LEU A 91 -6.53 -6.89 41.76
CA LEU A 91 -6.92 -5.49 41.99
C LEU A 91 -8.43 -5.33 42.19
N GLU A 92 -9.25 -6.05 41.42
CA GLU A 92 -10.71 -6.09 41.57
C GLU A 92 -11.11 -6.53 42.99
N GLN A 93 -10.50 -7.61 43.50
CA GLN A 93 -10.70 -8.05 44.88
C GLN A 93 -10.25 -7.02 45.93
N LEU A 94 -9.20 -6.26 45.66
CA LEU A 94 -8.75 -5.19 46.57
C LEU A 94 -9.73 -3.99 46.55
N CYS A 95 -10.22 -3.60 45.37
CA CYS A 95 -11.26 -2.57 45.23
C CYS A 95 -12.55 -2.98 45.96
N ASP A 96 -13.01 -4.23 45.82
CA ASP A 96 -14.20 -4.74 46.51
C ASP A 96 -14.05 -4.70 48.04
N LYS A 97 -12.88 -5.13 48.54
CA LYS A 97 -12.55 -5.05 49.97
C LYS A 97 -12.59 -3.61 50.45
N ILE A 98 -11.96 -2.68 49.73
CA ILE A 98 -11.99 -1.25 50.07
C ILE A 98 -13.40 -0.70 50.10
N ARG A 99 -14.22 -1.01 49.08
CA ARG A 99 -15.60 -0.56 49.00
C ARG A 99 -16.40 -1.01 50.23
N SER A 100 -16.22 -2.25 50.67
CA SER A 100 -16.89 -2.76 51.87
C SER A 100 -16.44 -2.02 53.15
N GLU A 101 -15.17 -1.67 53.26
CA GLU A 101 -14.62 -0.94 54.41
C GLU A 101 -15.02 0.54 54.42
N VAL A 102 -15.17 1.18 53.25
CA VAL A 102 -15.64 2.56 53.11
C VAL A 102 -17.15 2.66 53.38
N ASN A 103 -17.96 1.78 52.81
CA ASN A 103 -19.43 1.82 52.98
C ASN A 103 -19.88 1.56 54.44
N THR A 104 -19.12 0.79 55.21
CA THR A 104 -19.41 0.59 56.65
C THR A 104 -19.19 1.86 57.49
N VAL A 105 -18.50 2.88 56.97
CA VAL A 105 -18.40 4.20 57.62
C VAL A 105 -19.74 4.94 57.54
N GLU A 106 -20.38 4.96 56.36
CA GLU A 106 -21.66 5.66 56.14
C GLU A 106 -22.84 5.07 56.93
N SER A 107 -22.88 3.75 57.09
CA SER A 107 -24.01 3.07 57.76
C SER A 107 -23.97 3.19 59.29
N THR A 108 -22.78 3.32 59.89
CA THR A 108 -22.63 3.37 61.35
C THR A 108 -22.84 4.78 61.90
N ASP A 109 -22.46 5.82 61.13
CA ASP A 109 -22.65 7.21 61.51
C ASP A 109 -24.13 7.66 61.38
N SER A 110 -24.94 6.95 60.57
CA SER A 110 -26.39 7.20 60.46
C SER A 110 -27.20 6.68 61.66
N ILE A 111 -26.69 5.70 62.42
CA ILE A 111 -27.39 5.12 63.59
C ILE A 111 -27.16 5.95 64.86
N ALA A 112 -26.13 6.80 64.90
CA ALA A 112 -25.78 7.61 66.07
C ALA A 112 -26.77 8.75 66.39
N VAL A 113 -27.77 9.00 65.55
CA VAL A 113 -28.76 10.08 65.77
C VAL A 113 -30.05 9.59 66.45
N ILE A 114 -30.27 8.28 66.64
CA ILE A 114 -31.58 7.78 67.13
C ILE A 114 -31.60 7.26 68.57
N ASP A 115 -30.49 6.95 69.24
CA ASP A 115 -30.58 6.44 70.63
C ASP A 115 -29.79 7.28 71.64
N SER A 116 -30.42 8.36 72.06
CA SER A 116 -30.18 8.94 73.38
C SER A 116 -30.96 8.13 74.43
N ILE A 117 -30.32 7.22 75.16
CA ILE A 117 -30.64 6.87 76.56
C ILE A 117 -29.42 6.16 77.20
N GLU A 118 -28.84 6.83 78.19
CA GLU A 118 -28.08 6.35 79.36
C GLU A 118 -27.34 5.00 79.30
N ALA A 119 -26.04 5.04 78.98
CA ALA A 119 -25.02 4.16 79.56
C ALA A 119 -23.65 4.87 79.54
N LYS A 120 -23.36 5.66 80.58
CA LYS A 120 -22.02 6.21 80.83
C LYS A 120 -21.05 5.07 81.16
N ASP A 121 -19.84 5.15 80.61
CA ASP A 121 -18.61 4.40 80.96
C ASP A 121 -18.23 3.07 80.29
N SER A 122 -18.83 2.66 79.17
CA SER A 122 -18.26 1.50 78.42
C SER A 122 -18.31 1.55 76.89
N VAL A 123 -18.99 2.52 76.28
CA VAL A 123 -19.24 2.50 74.82
C VAL A 123 -18.28 3.40 74.01
N GLU A 124 -17.72 4.47 74.58
CA GLU A 124 -16.83 5.38 73.85
C GLU A 124 -15.46 4.77 73.48
N ILE A 125 -14.94 3.83 74.27
CA ILE A 125 -13.61 3.22 74.06
C ILE A 125 -13.61 2.26 72.85
N ASN A 126 -14.77 1.79 72.40
CA ASN A 126 -14.87 0.80 71.32
C ASN A 126 -15.05 1.42 69.92
N LEU A 127 -15.59 2.64 69.81
CA LEU A 127 -15.85 3.26 68.50
C LEU A 127 -14.60 3.86 67.87
N ALA A 128 -13.78 4.56 68.66
CA ALA A 128 -12.51 5.12 68.21
C ALA A 128 -11.54 4.00 67.79
N SER A 129 -11.41 2.96 68.62
CA SER A 129 -10.56 1.80 68.31
C SER A 129 -11.01 1.05 67.05
N LYS A 130 -12.32 0.91 66.79
CA LYS A 130 -12.84 0.38 65.52
C LYS A 130 -12.47 1.25 64.31
N ARG A 131 -12.50 2.59 64.41
CA ARG A 131 -12.05 3.48 63.31
C ARG A 131 -10.55 3.33 63.03
N TYR A 132 -9.71 3.27 64.07
CA TYR A 132 -8.27 3.02 63.93
C TYR A 132 -7.96 1.66 63.31
N GLN A 133 -8.73 0.62 63.65
CA GLN A 133 -8.58 -0.70 63.02
C GLN A 133 -8.96 -0.68 61.53
N ARG A 134 -10.02 0.06 61.16
CA ARG A 134 -10.44 0.20 59.75
C ARG A 134 -9.39 0.89 58.89
N ILE A 135 -8.86 2.03 59.32
CA ILE A 135 -7.81 2.73 58.56
C ILE A 135 -6.56 1.84 58.42
N GLY A 136 -6.22 1.05 59.43
CA GLY A 136 -5.13 0.07 59.34
C GLY A 136 -5.38 -1.03 58.30
N ARG A 137 -6.64 -1.48 58.13
CA ARG A 137 -7.02 -2.41 57.05
C ARG A 137 -6.93 -1.75 55.68
N ILE A 138 -7.40 -0.52 55.53
CA ILE A 138 -7.31 0.24 54.27
C ILE A 138 -5.84 0.46 53.89
N SER A 139 -5.01 0.87 54.83
CA SER A 139 -3.56 1.06 54.62
C SER A 139 -2.87 -0.23 54.15
N LYS A 140 -3.22 -1.37 54.75
CA LYS A 140 -2.73 -2.68 54.29
C LYS A 140 -3.16 -3.00 52.87
N ILE A 141 -4.40 -2.70 52.49
CA ILE A 141 -4.88 -2.92 51.11
C ILE A 141 -4.13 -2.02 50.12
N VAL A 142 -3.87 -0.76 50.50
CA VAL A 142 -3.10 0.19 49.69
C VAL A 142 -1.66 -0.30 49.52
N GLU A 143 -1.02 -0.82 50.57
CA GLU A 143 0.30 -1.44 50.48
C GLU A 143 0.31 -2.66 49.54
N GLU A 144 -0.67 -3.56 49.65
CA GLU A 144 -0.85 -4.70 48.74
C GLU A 144 -1.02 -4.24 47.28
N SER A 145 -1.78 -3.16 47.05
CA SER A 145 -1.94 -2.54 45.73
C SER A 145 -0.63 -1.95 45.20
N GLN A 146 0.20 -1.34 46.04
CA GLN A 146 1.50 -0.80 45.61
C GLN A 146 2.45 -1.92 45.16
N ILE A 147 2.51 -3.02 45.92
CA ILE A 147 3.32 -4.19 45.53
C ILE A 147 2.85 -4.75 44.18
N LEU A 148 1.53 -4.80 43.97
CA LEU A 148 0.96 -5.29 42.72
C LEU A 148 1.25 -4.34 41.55
N LYS A 149 1.15 -3.02 41.76
CA LYS A 149 1.55 -1.99 40.80
C LYS A 149 2.98 -2.18 40.33
N GLU A 150 3.95 -2.34 41.24
CA GLU A 150 5.35 -2.56 40.88
C GLU A 150 5.53 -3.81 40.01
N ARG A 151 4.80 -4.90 40.32
CA ARG A 151 4.83 -6.13 39.52
C ARG A 151 4.25 -5.92 38.12
N MET A 152 3.11 -5.24 38.01
CA MET A 152 2.48 -4.95 36.71
C MET A 152 3.34 -4.03 35.86
N LEU A 153 3.94 -2.98 36.45
CA LEU A 153 4.83 -2.06 35.74
C LEU A 153 6.13 -2.74 35.31
N SER A 154 6.69 -3.62 36.13
CA SER A 154 7.88 -4.39 35.75
C SER A 154 7.62 -5.29 34.54
N GLU A 155 6.43 -5.89 34.46
CA GLU A 155 6.03 -6.72 33.33
C GLU A 155 5.84 -5.88 32.05
N GLU A 156 5.13 -4.74 32.15
CA GLU A 156 5.00 -3.82 31.01
C GLU A 156 6.36 -3.26 30.57
N ASN A 157 7.26 -2.95 31.50
CA ASN A 157 8.61 -2.50 31.18
C ASN A 157 9.41 -3.57 30.44
N TYR A 158 9.25 -4.85 30.82
CA TYR A 158 9.87 -5.95 30.11
C TYR A 158 9.34 -6.05 28.66
N LEU A 159 8.02 -6.00 28.47
CA LEU A 159 7.40 -5.99 27.13
C LEU A 159 7.78 -4.76 26.31
N MET A 160 7.90 -3.60 26.95
CA MET A 160 8.27 -2.32 26.34
C MET A 160 9.65 -2.39 25.69
N VAL A 161 10.62 -3.06 26.33
CA VAL A 161 11.98 -3.18 25.78
C VAL A 161 11.94 -3.87 24.41
N ALA A 162 11.27 -5.02 24.32
CA ALA A 162 11.15 -5.77 23.07
C ALA A 162 10.37 -4.98 22.00
N ARG A 163 9.22 -4.39 22.37
CA ARG A 163 8.40 -3.57 21.45
C ARG A 163 9.17 -2.35 20.93
N LYS A 164 9.96 -1.70 21.79
CA LYS A 164 10.78 -0.53 21.41
C LYS A 164 11.95 -0.91 20.53
N GLU A 165 12.60 -2.04 20.78
CA GLU A 165 13.63 -2.58 19.88
C GLU A 165 13.05 -2.85 18.49
N GLU A 166 11.88 -3.49 18.41
CA GLU A 166 11.22 -3.73 17.13
C GLU A 166 10.81 -2.42 16.44
N TYR A 167 10.17 -1.49 17.15
CA TYR A 167 9.80 -0.18 16.62
C TYR A 167 11.02 0.60 16.11
N THR A 168 12.11 0.65 16.87
CA THR A 168 13.32 1.39 16.47
C THR A 168 13.97 0.78 15.24
N SER A 169 14.02 -0.56 15.15
CA SER A 169 14.48 -1.27 13.96
C SER A 169 13.64 -0.91 12.73
N GLN A 170 12.31 -0.93 12.85
CA GLN A 170 11.40 -0.57 11.75
C GLN A 170 11.46 0.93 11.42
N SER A 171 11.46 1.82 12.42
CA SER A 171 11.44 3.27 12.25
C SER A 171 12.72 3.83 11.65
N PHE A 172 13.87 3.20 11.90
CA PHE A 172 15.14 3.59 11.30
C PHE A 172 15.27 3.08 9.86
N LEU A 173 14.86 1.84 9.61
CA LEU A 173 15.00 1.21 8.29
C LEU A 173 13.96 1.72 7.29
N THR A 174 12.72 1.99 7.72
CA THR A 174 11.60 2.35 6.84
C THR A 174 11.83 3.62 6.00
N PRO A 175 12.35 4.74 6.55
CA PRO A 175 12.64 5.92 5.73
C PRO A 175 13.72 5.67 4.67
N MET A 176 14.77 4.93 5.03
CA MET A 176 15.87 4.59 4.11
C MET A 176 15.40 3.64 2.99
N SER A 177 14.62 2.61 3.33
CA SER A 177 14.06 1.68 2.35
C SER A 177 13.00 2.35 1.46
N SER A 178 12.17 3.25 2.01
CA SER A 178 11.21 4.03 1.24
C SER A 178 11.91 4.95 0.24
N LEU A 179 13.00 5.60 0.68
CA LEU A 179 13.84 6.42 -0.20
C LEU A 179 14.48 5.57 -1.31
N LEU A 180 15.04 4.40 -0.97
CA LEU A 180 15.62 3.49 -1.94
C LEU A 180 14.56 3.04 -2.97
N VAL A 181 13.37 2.65 -2.50
CA VAL A 181 12.23 2.29 -3.36
C VAL A 181 11.87 3.45 -4.30
N ALA A 182 11.77 4.68 -3.78
CA ALA A 182 11.48 5.85 -4.59
C ALA A 182 12.57 6.11 -5.65
N ILE A 183 13.85 5.98 -5.28
CA ILE A 183 14.99 6.12 -6.20
C ILE A 183 14.94 5.03 -7.28
N THR A 184 14.65 3.77 -6.92
CA THR A 184 14.53 2.71 -7.93
C THR A 184 13.37 2.94 -8.89
N ALA A 185 12.23 3.42 -8.40
CA ALA A 185 11.10 3.78 -9.24
C ALA A 185 11.47 4.93 -10.20
N LEU A 186 12.11 5.98 -9.69
CA LEU A 186 12.58 7.11 -10.49
C LEU A 186 13.59 6.66 -11.55
N GLY A 187 14.52 5.77 -11.20
CA GLY A 187 15.50 5.19 -12.13
C GLY A 187 14.82 4.43 -13.27
N ILE A 188 13.81 3.61 -12.99
CA ILE A 188 13.02 2.90 -14.00
C ILE A 188 12.31 3.88 -14.92
N PHE A 189 11.70 4.94 -14.36
CA PHE A 189 11.07 5.99 -15.16
C PHE A 189 12.07 6.73 -16.06
N LEU A 190 13.24 7.10 -15.52
CA LEU A 190 14.31 7.76 -16.28
C LEU A 190 14.79 6.88 -17.44
N ILE A 191 15.07 5.60 -17.18
CA ILE A 191 15.49 4.64 -18.22
C ILE A 191 14.40 4.51 -19.29
N GLY A 192 13.13 4.38 -18.88
CA GLY A 192 12.01 4.32 -19.80
C GLY A 192 11.89 5.58 -20.66
N PHE A 193 12.02 6.75 -20.04
CA PHE A 193 11.96 8.04 -20.73
C PHE A 193 13.10 8.17 -21.76
N ILE A 194 14.34 7.88 -21.35
CA ILE A 194 15.51 7.89 -22.24
C ILE A 194 15.30 6.92 -23.41
N SER A 195 14.80 5.72 -23.16
CA SER A 195 14.51 4.72 -24.20
C SER A 195 13.47 5.23 -25.20
N ILE A 196 12.37 5.83 -24.72
CA ILE A 196 11.30 6.38 -25.57
C ILE A 196 11.84 7.53 -26.44
N TYR A 197 12.63 8.43 -25.86
CA TYR A 197 13.22 9.55 -26.60
C TYR A 197 14.18 9.07 -27.70
N LYS A 198 15.01 8.07 -27.39
CA LYS A 198 15.90 7.46 -28.38
C LYS A 198 15.11 6.80 -29.51
N GLN A 199 14.09 6.01 -29.17
CA GLN A 199 13.25 5.31 -30.13
C GLN A 199 12.52 6.29 -31.07
N LYS A 200 12.04 7.43 -30.56
CA LYS A 200 11.41 8.47 -31.38
C LYS A 200 12.38 9.07 -32.41
N GLY A 201 13.65 9.25 -32.04
CA GLY A 201 14.69 9.72 -32.96
C GLY A 201 14.97 8.74 -34.09
N GLU A 202 15.17 7.46 -33.76
CA GLU A 202 15.42 6.40 -34.75
C GLU A 202 14.25 6.24 -35.74
N ILE A 203 13.00 6.30 -35.26
CA ILE A 203 11.81 6.24 -36.12
C ILE A 203 11.77 7.42 -37.10
N GLN A 204 12.11 8.63 -36.65
CA GLN A 204 12.11 9.81 -37.51
C GLN A 204 13.17 9.71 -38.62
N GLU A 205 14.36 9.20 -38.28
CA GLU A 205 15.45 9.02 -39.24
C GLU A 205 15.09 8.00 -40.32
N VAL A 206 14.59 6.83 -39.90
CA VAL A 206 14.11 5.78 -40.82
C VAL A 206 13.01 6.31 -41.73
N ASN A 207 12.04 7.06 -41.18
CA ASN A 207 10.95 7.60 -41.98
C ASN A 207 11.44 8.63 -43.01
N ASN A 208 12.39 9.50 -42.63
CA ASN A 208 13.03 10.44 -43.55
C ASN A 208 13.81 9.70 -44.66
N GLN A 209 14.49 8.61 -44.32
CA GLN A 209 15.20 7.78 -45.29
C GLN A 209 14.23 7.13 -46.29
N VAL A 210 13.15 6.53 -45.80
CA VAL A 210 12.10 5.92 -46.63
C VAL A 210 11.45 6.97 -47.53
N PHE A 211 11.16 8.16 -47.02
CA PHE A 211 10.64 9.27 -47.82
C PHE A 211 11.60 9.66 -48.96
N ASN A 212 12.88 9.85 -48.65
CA ASN A 212 13.89 10.20 -49.65
C ASN A 212 14.11 9.09 -50.69
N GLN A 213 14.06 7.82 -50.29
CA GLN A 213 14.17 6.68 -51.21
C GLN A 213 12.96 6.61 -52.16
N ASN A 214 11.73 6.76 -51.63
CA ASN A 214 10.53 6.80 -52.47
C ASN A 214 10.58 7.97 -53.46
N LYS A 215 11.01 9.15 -53.02
CA LYS A 215 11.17 10.31 -53.90
C LYS A 215 12.17 10.03 -55.03
N LYS A 216 13.34 9.48 -54.73
CA LYS A 216 14.34 9.11 -55.74
C LYS A 216 13.84 8.04 -56.71
N LEU A 217 13.09 7.06 -56.20
CA LEU A 217 12.49 6.01 -57.02
C LEU A 217 11.49 6.62 -58.00
N GLN A 218 10.61 7.51 -57.52
CA GLN A 218 9.66 8.21 -58.36
C GLN A 218 10.36 9.07 -59.43
N GLU A 219 11.37 9.87 -59.05
CA GLU A 219 12.16 10.68 -60.01
C GLU A 219 12.82 9.80 -61.08
N THR A 220 13.33 8.63 -60.69
CA THR A 220 13.94 7.67 -61.61
C THR A 220 12.91 7.05 -62.55
N GLU A 221 11.74 6.67 -62.04
CA GLU A 221 10.63 6.15 -62.86
C GLU A 221 10.13 7.18 -63.87
N GLU A 222 9.95 8.44 -63.46
CA GLU A 222 9.53 9.53 -64.34
C GLU A 222 10.58 9.80 -65.43
N PHE A 223 11.87 9.81 -65.07
CA PHE A 223 12.96 9.93 -66.04
C PHE A 223 12.97 8.79 -67.05
N LEU A 224 12.87 7.53 -66.59
CA LEU A 224 12.84 6.36 -67.48
C LEU A 224 11.63 6.38 -68.41
N LYS A 225 10.43 6.72 -67.90
CA LYS A 225 9.23 6.91 -68.72
C LYS A 225 9.44 8.00 -69.78
N GLY A 226 10.06 9.13 -69.42
CA GLY A 226 10.41 10.19 -70.34
C GLY A 226 11.39 9.76 -71.45
N VAL A 227 12.42 8.98 -71.09
CA VAL A 227 13.38 8.41 -72.06
C VAL A 227 12.68 7.44 -73.03
N TYR A 228 11.83 6.54 -72.52
CA TYR A 228 11.11 5.61 -73.39
C TYR A 228 10.11 6.30 -74.33
N LYS A 229 9.40 7.33 -73.86
CA LYS A 229 8.47 8.10 -74.69
C LYS A 229 9.15 8.94 -75.76
N SER A 230 10.34 9.46 -75.48
CA SER A 230 11.10 10.31 -76.44
C SER A 230 11.93 9.50 -77.45
N SER A 231 12.12 8.21 -77.23
CA SER A 231 12.83 7.32 -78.15
C SER A 231 12.02 7.08 -79.42
N ASN A 232 12.67 7.19 -80.59
CA ASN A 232 12.07 6.79 -81.87
C ASN A 232 12.12 5.27 -82.12
N ASN A 233 12.77 4.52 -81.23
CA ASN A 233 12.81 3.07 -81.33
C ASN A 233 11.59 2.45 -80.65
N VAL A 234 11.03 1.43 -81.28
CA VAL A 234 10.04 0.54 -80.66
C VAL A 234 10.73 -0.25 -79.55
N ILE A 235 10.28 -0.07 -78.32
CA ILE A 235 10.74 -0.83 -77.15
C ILE A 235 9.54 -1.55 -76.59
N SER A 236 9.54 -2.88 -76.62
CA SER A 236 8.46 -3.71 -76.10
C SER A 236 8.99 -4.69 -75.07
N HIS A 237 8.25 -4.83 -73.96
CA HIS A 237 8.49 -5.84 -72.94
C HIS A 237 7.40 -6.91 -73.03
N PHE A 238 7.84 -8.16 -73.14
CA PHE A 238 6.99 -9.33 -73.32
C PHE A 238 7.06 -10.23 -72.09
N GLU A 239 5.93 -10.80 -71.69
CA GLU A 239 5.90 -11.90 -70.71
C GLU A 239 5.63 -13.23 -71.45
N PRO A 240 6.46 -14.27 -71.27
CA PRO A 240 6.23 -15.55 -71.92
C PRO A 240 4.97 -16.22 -71.39
N ILE A 241 4.14 -16.70 -72.30
CA ILE A 241 3.01 -17.58 -72.01
C ILE A 241 3.53 -19.02 -72.15
N MET A 242 3.48 -19.77 -71.05
CA MET A 242 3.97 -21.14 -70.99
C MET A 242 2.82 -22.14 -71.04
N ASP A 243 3.04 -23.29 -71.66
CA ASP A 243 2.13 -24.44 -71.55
C ASP A 243 2.36 -25.25 -70.25
N GLY A 244 1.56 -26.31 -70.07
CA GLY A 244 1.65 -27.20 -68.91
C GLY A 244 2.98 -27.98 -68.80
N GLU A 245 3.80 -27.99 -69.85
CA GLU A 245 5.12 -28.61 -69.89
C GLU A 245 6.27 -27.58 -69.76
N LYS A 246 5.93 -26.31 -69.46
CA LYS A 246 6.84 -25.15 -69.36
C LYS A 246 7.51 -24.75 -70.68
N ASN A 247 6.96 -25.13 -71.82
CA ASN A 247 7.43 -24.60 -73.09
C ASN A 247 6.76 -23.24 -73.37
N ILE A 248 7.53 -22.30 -73.93
CA ILE A 248 6.98 -21.01 -74.36
C ILE A 248 6.11 -21.26 -75.58
N VAL A 249 4.80 -21.03 -75.44
CA VAL A 249 3.82 -21.16 -76.52
C VAL A 249 3.52 -19.84 -77.20
N ASP A 250 3.68 -18.71 -76.48
CA ASP A 250 3.43 -17.36 -76.98
C ASP A 250 4.06 -16.31 -76.07
N PHE A 251 3.92 -15.02 -76.40
CA PHE A 251 4.33 -13.88 -75.60
C PHE A 251 3.18 -12.88 -75.46
N GLN A 252 2.93 -12.38 -74.24
CA GLN A 252 1.99 -11.29 -74.00
C GLN A 252 2.73 -9.94 -73.96
N PHE A 253 2.20 -8.93 -74.64
CA PHE A 253 2.70 -7.56 -74.50
C PHE A 253 2.39 -7.00 -73.11
N LYS A 254 3.42 -6.69 -72.31
CA LYS A 254 3.25 -5.99 -71.02
C LYS A 254 3.48 -4.50 -71.11
N TYR A 255 4.35 -4.10 -72.02
CA TYR A 255 4.63 -2.71 -72.32
C TYR A 255 5.12 -2.62 -73.76
N THR A 256 4.79 -1.53 -74.45
CA THR A 256 5.41 -1.15 -75.72
C THR A 256 5.49 0.37 -75.80
N SER A 257 6.50 0.97 -76.41
CA SER A 257 6.57 2.43 -76.56
C SER A 257 5.60 2.96 -77.63
N ASP A 258 5.21 4.23 -77.54
CA ASP A 258 4.31 4.92 -78.49
C ASP A 258 4.85 4.90 -79.93
N ALA A 259 6.17 4.71 -80.10
CA ALA A 259 6.81 4.53 -81.39
C ALA A 259 6.28 3.31 -82.17
N ILE A 260 5.64 2.33 -81.50
CA ILE A 260 5.03 1.16 -82.14
C ILE A 260 3.95 1.54 -83.15
N GLU A 261 3.22 2.63 -82.91
CA GLU A 261 2.15 3.10 -83.81
C GLU A 261 2.73 3.53 -85.15
N LYS A 262 3.89 4.20 -85.13
CA LYS A 262 4.60 4.60 -86.36
C LYS A 262 5.06 3.42 -87.21
N VAL A 263 5.29 2.26 -86.58
CA VAL A 263 5.79 1.05 -87.26
C VAL A 263 4.67 0.10 -87.65
N THR A 264 3.63 -0.01 -86.82
CA THR A 264 2.58 -1.03 -86.97
C THR A 264 1.20 -0.45 -87.32
N GLY A 265 1.04 0.87 -87.23
CA GLY A 265 -0.24 1.57 -87.44
C GLY A 265 -1.28 1.35 -86.34
N THR A 266 -0.91 0.70 -85.24
CA THR A 266 -1.83 0.41 -84.11
C THR A 266 -1.38 1.17 -82.87
N GLU A 267 -2.33 1.77 -82.15
CA GLU A 267 -2.06 2.48 -80.92
C GLU A 267 -1.55 1.54 -79.81
N GLN A 268 -0.72 2.09 -78.91
CA GLN A 268 -0.11 1.34 -77.80
C GLN A 268 -1.16 0.63 -76.93
N GLU A 269 -2.28 1.30 -76.63
CA GLU A 269 -3.34 0.80 -75.74
C GLU A 269 -4.02 -0.46 -76.29
N ASP A 270 -4.11 -0.58 -77.62
CA ASP A 270 -4.72 -1.73 -78.32
C ASP A 270 -3.78 -2.93 -78.47
N ILE A 271 -2.52 -2.79 -78.06
CA ILE A 271 -1.48 -3.83 -78.16
C ILE A 271 -1.18 -4.40 -76.77
N ILE A 272 -1.14 -3.57 -75.74
CA ILE A 272 -0.85 -4.02 -74.36
C ILE A 272 -1.89 -5.05 -73.90
N GLY A 273 -1.43 -6.16 -73.35
CA GLY A 273 -2.26 -7.28 -72.89
C GLY A 273 -2.61 -8.31 -73.98
N SER A 274 -2.38 -7.98 -75.26
CA SER A 274 -2.62 -8.90 -76.37
C SER A 274 -1.50 -9.93 -76.54
N SER A 275 -1.80 -11.03 -77.21
CA SER A 275 -0.82 -12.04 -77.63
C SER A 275 0.00 -11.54 -78.83
N LEU A 276 1.29 -11.84 -78.84
CA LEU A 276 2.20 -11.49 -79.94
C LEU A 276 1.81 -12.19 -81.23
N LEU A 277 1.52 -13.49 -81.16
CA LEU A 277 1.14 -14.28 -82.33
C LEU A 277 -0.27 -13.94 -82.84
N ASP A 278 -1.17 -13.48 -81.97
CA ASP A 278 -2.51 -13.03 -82.36
C ASP A 278 -2.45 -11.67 -83.09
N LYS A 279 -1.72 -10.70 -82.52
CA LYS A 279 -1.64 -9.35 -83.09
C LYS A 279 -0.75 -9.28 -84.33
N TYR A 280 0.35 -10.04 -84.34
CA TYR A 280 1.32 -10.06 -85.43
C TYR A 280 1.70 -11.49 -85.83
N PRO A 281 0.80 -12.24 -86.50
CA PRO A 281 1.05 -13.62 -86.91
C PRO A 281 2.32 -13.78 -87.78
N MET A 282 2.66 -12.73 -88.53
CA MET A 282 3.86 -12.61 -89.35
C MET A 282 5.18 -12.87 -88.60
N VAL A 283 5.20 -12.70 -87.28
CA VAL A 283 6.36 -12.96 -86.40
C VAL A 283 6.67 -14.46 -86.30
N SER A 284 5.67 -15.32 -86.47
CA SER A 284 5.85 -16.77 -86.60
C SER A 284 6.39 -17.13 -88.00
N GLU A 285 5.81 -16.51 -89.03
CA GLU A 285 6.10 -16.80 -90.44
C GLU A 285 7.53 -16.41 -90.85
N ASN A 286 8.07 -15.34 -90.29
CA ASN A 286 9.42 -14.85 -90.59
C ASN A 286 10.52 -15.45 -89.68
N GLY A 287 10.16 -16.38 -88.78
CA GLY A 287 11.09 -17.08 -87.87
C GLY A 287 11.52 -16.27 -86.64
N LEU A 288 11.09 -15.02 -86.49
CA LEU A 288 11.46 -14.17 -85.34
C LEU A 288 10.97 -14.76 -84.02
N PHE A 289 9.77 -15.36 -84.00
CA PHE A 289 9.23 -16.02 -82.81
C PHE A 289 10.15 -17.13 -82.28
N SER A 290 10.80 -17.88 -83.17
CA SER A 290 11.71 -18.97 -82.79
C SER A 290 13.03 -18.44 -82.21
N LEU A 291 13.44 -17.22 -82.57
CA LEU A 291 14.62 -16.55 -82.00
C LEU A 291 14.35 -15.96 -80.61
N MET A 292 13.08 -15.77 -80.25
CA MET A 292 12.66 -15.23 -78.96
C MET A 292 12.43 -16.31 -77.89
N LYS A 293 12.24 -17.58 -78.29
CA LYS A 293 12.18 -18.73 -77.38
C LYS A 293 13.55 -19.07 -76.81
#